data_AF-A0A067RSH9-F1
#
_entry.id   AF-A0A067RSH9-F1
#
_cell.length_a   1.000
_cell.length_b   1.000
_cell.length_c   1.000
_cell.angle_alpha   90.00
_cell.angle_beta   90.00
_cell.angle_gamma   90.00
#
_symmetry.space_group_name_H-M   'P 1'
#
loop_
_entity.id
_entity.type
_entity.pdbx_description
1 polymer ?
#
loop_
_entity_poly.entity_id
_entity_poly.type
_entity_poly.pdbx_seq_one_letter_code
_entity_poly.pdbx_strand_id
1 'polypeptide(L)'
;MSLPWLVTLVLLLLVTQSHGARILGLYPLPSRSHLIVQNALMFELASRGHQVTVVSPFPVKEPIPNYTHITVESDMNDLMGGHVSSNVFDMQSIGPLKMTFFMWLMGEALCDHVLQNDNIQKLIHSKDLHFDLVIVEVFINECVLGFAHKFNAPIIQVCTYGGGNFMADWVGSPNPYSYVPDEFLPYEDKMNFWERMYNTVVGTLRHVGRQLIHVPKQNAVMQKYFNYTDKFPPVWELEYRTSLVLLNSHFSLSYPKPLSPNYVQVGGMHVKPPKKLPQELQKYLDEAPHGVIYFSMGSTLQSSELPESIRKAFLEAFSKFKQRVLWKWETDSLPGQPKNVRLGKWLPQSDILAHPNVRLFITHGGLLSMQEAIYRGVPLLGIPIFGDQGLNMGRAVSAGYGLKIDFVNVTTESLTWAIREIIETPTYVLTFLHFLLSFLLLLLLLLLLLPYQW
;
A
#
# COMPACT_ATOMS: atom_id res chain seq x y z
N MET A 1 -1.25 29.26 -49.38
CA MET A 1 -1.53 29.32 -47.93
C MET A 1 -0.68 30.42 -47.32
N SER A 2 -1.24 31.32 -46.53
CA SER A 2 -0.42 32.29 -45.80
C SER A 2 0.41 31.55 -44.73
N LEU A 3 1.58 32.10 -44.39
CA LEU A 3 2.51 31.55 -43.40
C LEU A 3 1.84 31.07 -42.08
N PRO A 4 0.82 31.76 -41.52
CA PRO A 4 0.12 31.28 -40.34
C PRO A 4 -0.54 29.91 -40.52
N TRP A 5 -1.17 29.65 -41.67
CA TRP A 5 -1.84 28.38 -41.94
C TRP A 5 -0.87 27.21 -42.10
N LEU A 6 0.33 27.45 -42.63
CA LEU A 6 1.40 26.44 -42.72
C LEU A 6 1.93 26.11 -41.32
N VAL A 7 2.14 27.11 -40.47
CA VAL A 7 2.56 26.92 -39.08
C VAL A 7 1.49 26.15 -38.30
N THR A 8 0.21 26.52 -38.42
CA THR A 8 -0.89 25.79 -37.78
C THR A 8 -0.99 24.35 -38.26
N LEU A 9 -0.84 24.09 -39.57
CA LEU A 9 -0.87 22.73 -40.12
C LEU A 9 0.31 21.88 -39.61
N VAL A 10 1.52 22.44 -39.55
CA VAL A 10 2.70 21.76 -39.00
C VAL A 10 2.53 21.48 -37.51
N LEU A 11 2.01 22.43 -36.74
CA LEU A 11 1.72 22.21 -35.32
C LEU A 11 0.66 21.12 -35.12
N LEU A 12 -0.40 21.09 -35.94
CA LEU A 12 -1.43 20.04 -35.89
C LEU A 12 -0.86 18.65 -36.27
N LEU A 13 0.03 18.58 -37.26
CA LEU A 13 0.70 17.34 -37.66
C LEU A 13 1.69 16.84 -36.59
N LEU A 14 2.37 17.75 -35.88
CA LEU A 14 3.23 17.41 -34.74
C LEU A 14 2.43 16.90 -33.54
N VAL A 15 1.23 17.44 -33.31
CA VAL A 15 0.31 16.94 -32.27
C VAL A 15 -0.16 15.50 -32.56
N THR A 16 -0.27 15.11 -33.83
CA THR A 16 -0.64 13.73 -34.21
C THR A 16 0.49 12.69 -34.10
N GLN A 17 1.73 13.11 -33.81
CA GLN A 17 2.92 12.24 -33.75
C GLN A 17 3.40 11.93 -32.33
N SER A 18 2.64 12.29 -31.29
CA SER A 18 3.00 11.93 -29.92
C SER A 18 2.68 10.46 -29.66
N HIS A 19 3.67 9.59 -29.83
CA HIS A 19 3.58 8.19 -29.40
C HIS A 19 3.80 8.10 -27.89
N GLY A 20 2.93 7.38 -27.19
CA GLY A 20 3.13 7.09 -25.77
C GLY A 20 4.33 6.15 -25.58
N ALA A 21 5.10 6.41 -24.51
CA ALA A 21 6.23 5.57 -24.09
C ALA A 21 5.83 4.10 -23.88
N ARG A 22 6.80 3.19 -24.08
CA ARG A 22 6.72 1.77 -23.74
C ARG A 22 7.24 1.55 -22.33
N ILE A 23 6.37 1.12 -21.42
CA ILE A 23 6.65 1.06 -19.97
C ILE A 23 6.55 -0.39 -19.49
N LEU A 24 7.57 -0.87 -18.80
CA LEU A 24 7.56 -2.16 -18.13
C LEU A 24 7.31 -1.98 -16.62
N GLY A 25 6.21 -2.52 -16.11
CA GLY A 25 5.89 -2.58 -14.68
C GLY A 25 6.19 -3.95 -14.09
N LEU A 26 6.93 -4.00 -12.98
CA LEU A 26 7.35 -5.23 -12.31
C LEU A 26 6.81 -5.26 -10.87
N TYR A 27 5.76 -6.07 -10.64
CA TYR A 27 5.04 -6.18 -9.36
C TYR A 27 4.89 -7.64 -8.93
N PRO A 28 6.01 -8.30 -8.57
CA PRO A 28 6.05 -9.74 -8.38
C PRO A 28 5.33 -10.24 -7.12
N LEU A 29 5.10 -9.38 -6.12
CA LEU A 29 4.62 -9.81 -4.82
C LEU A 29 3.16 -10.32 -4.90
N PRO A 30 2.82 -11.51 -4.37
CA PRO A 30 1.45 -12.04 -4.34
C PRO A 30 0.59 -11.40 -3.25
N SER A 31 0.53 -10.07 -3.25
CA SER A 31 -0.30 -9.28 -2.34
C SER A 31 -1.23 -8.35 -3.11
N ARG A 32 -2.55 -8.56 -2.95
CA ARG A 32 -3.59 -7.76 -3.63
C ARG A 32 -3.50 -6.28 -3.27
N SER A 33 -3.20 -5.95 -2.01
CA SER A 33 -3.08 -4.57 -1.54
C SER A 33 -1.94 -3.83 -2.25
N HIS A 34 -0.82 -4.50 -2.51
CA HIS A 34 0.29 -3.89 -3.24
C HIS A 34 -0.09 -3.61 -4.68
N LEU A 35 -0.75 -4.57 -5.34
CA LEU A 35 -1.15 -4.40 -6.73
C LEU A 35 -2.21 -3.30 -6.94
N ILE A 36 -3.07 -3.01 -5.95
CA ILE A 36 -4.09 -1.94 -6.07
C ILE A 36 -3.47 -0.59 -6.37
N VAL A 37 -2.42 -0.21 -5.61
CA VAL A 37 -1.71 1.05 -5.77
C VAL A 37 -1.04 1.08 -7.14
N GLN A 38 -0.34 0.00 -7.51
CA GLN A 38 0.38 -0.09 -8.78
C GLN A 38 -0.57 -0.02 -9.98
N ASN A 39 -1.69 -0.75 -9.93
CA ASN A 39 -2.72 -0.70 -10.97
C ASN A 39 -3.28 0.71 -11.16
N ALA A 40 -3.42 1.50 -10.10
CA ALA A 40 -3.90 2.88 -10.23
C ALA A 40 -2.97 3.74 -11.10
N LEU A 41 -1.65 3.52 -11.01
CA LEU A 41 -0.66 4.17 -11.86
C LEU A 41 -0.62 3.57 -13.28
N MET A 42 -0.51 2.24 -13.39
CA MET A 42 -0.31 1.57 -14.67
C MET A 42 -1.53 1.68 -15.59
N PHE A 43 -2.75 1.61 -15.04
CA PHE A 43 -3.96 1.82 -15.83
C PHE A 43 -4.12 3.27 -16.28
N GLU A 44 -3.76 4.23 -15.43
CA GLU A 44 -3.78 5.65 -15.81
C GLU A 44 -2.77 5.92 -16.94
N LEU A 45 -1.55 5.38 -16.86
CA LEU A 45 -0.55 5.49 -17.92
C LEU A 45 -1.06 4.89 -19.25
N ALA A 46 -1.64 3.69 -19.21
CA ALA A 46 -2.21 3.06 -20.40
C ALA A 46 -3.36 3.90 -21.01
N SER A 47 -4.22 4.45 -20.16
CA SER A 47 -5.34 5.32 -20.59
C SER A 47 -4.88 6.63 -21.24
N ARG A 48 -3.67 7.10 -20.90
CA ARG A 48 -3.03 8.28 -21.49
C ARG A 48 -2.25 7.98 -22.77
N GLY A 49 -2.35 6.75 -23.29
CA GLY A 49 -1.77 6.36 -24.58
C GLY A 49 -0.40 5.69 -24.50
N HIS A 50 0.15 5.45 -23.30
CA HIS A 50 1.38 4.67 -23.13
C HIS A 50 1.14 3.18 -23.39
N GLN A 51 2.13 2.50 -23.96
CA GLN A 51 2.13 1.04 -24.10
C GLN A 51 2.69 0.42 -22.84
N VAL A 52 1.85 -0.21 -22.04
CA VAL A 52 2.20 -0.69 -20.71
C VAL A 52 2.26 -2.21 -20.72
N THR A 53 3.37 -2.79 -20.30
CA THR A 53 3.51 -4.23 -20.04
C THR A 53 3.70 -4.43 -18.55
N VAL A 54 2.88 -5.24 -17.89
CA VAL A 54 2.95 -5.48 -16.45
C VAL A 54 3.17 -6.95 -16.15
N VAL A 55 4.17 -7.23 -15.33
CA VAL A 55 4.40 -8.54 -14.70
C VAL A 55 3.80 -8.52 -13.30
N SER A 56 2.82 -9.40 -13.03
CA SER A 56 2.27 -9.57 -11.68
C SER A 56 1.56 -10.91 -11.50
N PRO A 57 1.32 -11.38 -10.25
CA PRO A 57 0.69 -12.68 -10.00
C PRO A 57 -0.82 -12.69 -10.20
N PHE A 58 -1.46 -11.53 -10.34
CA PHE A 58 -2.91 -11.45 -10.46
C PHE A 58 -3.34 -10.99 -11.84
N PRO A 59 -4.00 -11.84 -12.65
CA PRO A 59 -4.44 -11.48 -13.98
C PRO A 59 -5.51 -10.38 -13.96
N VAL A 60 -5.49 -9.54 -14.98
CA VAL A 60 -6.56 -8.57 -15.24
C VAL A 60 -7.75 -9.31 -15.87
N LYS A 61 -8.95 -9.08 -15.33
CA LYS A 61 -10.18 -9.78 -15.79
C LYS A 61 -10.68 -9.27 -17.14
N GLU A 62 -10.54 -7.97 -17.39
CA GLU A 62 -11.05 -7.29 -18.57
C GLU A 62 -9.88 -6.75 -19.41
N PRO A 63 -9.93 -6.86 -20.74
CA PRO A 63 -8.92 -6.26 -21.61
C PRO A 63 -8.86 -4.73 -21.43
N ILE A 64 -7.66 -4.18 -21.26
CA ILE A 64 -7.42 -2.74 -21.16
C ILE A 64 -6.62 -2.31 -22.41
N PRO A 65 -7.06 -1.28 -23.16
CA PRO A 65 -6.30 -0.77 -24.31
C PRO A 65 -4.89 -0.36 -23.91
N ASN A 66 -3.92 -0.67 -24.78
CA ASN A 66 -2.48 -0.42 -24.56
C ASN A 66 -1.88 -1.10 -23.32
N TYR A 67 -2.54 -2.11 -22.75
CA TYR A 67 -2.07 -2.82 -21.56
C TYR A 67 -1.86 -4.31 -21.85
N THR A 68 -0.62 -4.76 -21.72
CA THR A 68 -0.22 -6.17 -21.80
C THR A 68 0.06 -6.69 -20.39
N HIS A 69 -0.50 -7.85 -20.05
CA HIS A 69 -0.24 -8.50 -18.76
C HIS A 69 0.54 -9.80 -18.95
N ILE A 70 1.57 -9.98 -18.14
CA ILE A 70 2.34 -11.22 -18.04
C ILE A 70 2.10 -11.79 -16.64
N THR A 71 1.28 -12.83 -16.56
CA THR A 71 0.99 -13.49 -15.28
C THR A 71 2.16 -14.36 -14.85
N VAL A 72 2.64 -14.11 -13.63
CA VAL A 72 3.59 -14.99 -12.94
C VAL A 72 2.96 -15.37 -11.61
N GLU A 73 2.17 -16.45 -11.62
CA GLU A 73 1.43 -16.90 -10.44
C GLU A 73 2.41 -17.26 -9.32
N SER A 74 2.13 -16.76 -8.12
CA SER A 74 2.88 -17.07 -6.91
C SER A 74 1.92 -17.05 -5.72
N ASP A 75 2.22 -17.85 -4.70
CA ASP A 75 1.43 -17.90 -3.46
C ASP A 75 2.29 -17.46 -2.27
N MET A 76 1.72 -16.68 -1.36
CA MET A 76 2.45 -16.16 -0.20
C MET A 76 2.90 -17.28 0.75
N ASN A 77 2.09 -18.33 0.92
CA ASN A 77 2.43 -19.43 1.84
C ASN A 77 3.59 -20.27 1.30
N ASP A 78 3.61 -20.50 -0.01
CA ASP A 78 4.70 -21.21 -0.67
C ASP A 78 6.02 -20.43 -0.51
N LEU A 79 5.98 -19.11 -0.70
CA LEU A 79 7.16 -18.24 -0.52
C LEU A 79 7.64 -18.17 0.94
N MET A 80 6.74 -18.36 1.91
CA MET A 80 7.09 -18.42 3.33
C MET A 80 7.70 -19.78 3.73
N GLY A 81 7.59 -20.82 2.89
CA GLY A 81 8.29 -22.11 3.07
C GLY A 81 7.98 -22.83 4.38
N GLY A 82 6.82 -22.57 5.00
CA GLY A 82 6.47 -23.11 6.33
C GLY A 82 7.30 -22.56 7.50
N HIS A 83 8.11 -21.52 7.29
CA HIS A 83 8.91 -20.88 8.35
C HIS A 83 8.08 -19.98 9.27
N VAL A 84 6.88 -19.61 8.83
CA VAL A 84 5.89 -18.84 9.58
C VAL A 84 4.60 -19.65 9.61
N SER A 85 3.84 -19.51 10.70
CA SER A 85 2.49 -20.10 10.80
C SER A 85 1.66 -19.73 9.56
N SER A 86 0.89 -20.70 9.06
CA SER A 86 -0.10 -20.42 8.02
C SER A 86 -1.19 -19.46 8.51
N ASN A 87 -1.41 -19.40 9.83
CA ASN A 87 -2.29 -18.39 10.41
C ASN A 87 -1.53 -17.06 10.55
N VAL A 88 -1.88 -16.10 9.69
CA VAL A 88 -1.26 -14.78 9.63
C VAL A 88 -1.44 -13.99 10.93
N PHE A 89 -2.44 -14.30 11.76
CA PHE A 89 -2.61 -13.68 13.08
C PHE A 89 -1.46 -13.99 14.05
N ASP A 90 -0.73 -15.09 13.85
CA ASP A 90 0.41 -15.45 14.70
C ASP A 90 1.63 -14.55 14.45
N MET A 91 1.65 -13.81 13.32
CA MET A 91 2.74 -12.88 13.00
C MET A 91 2.89 -11.75 14.03
N GLN A 92 1.85 -11.44 14.80
CA GLN A 92 1.92 -10.45 15.89
C GLN A 92 2.98 -10.79 16.95
N SER A 93 3.33 -12.08 17.08
CA SER A 93 4.28 -12.56 18.09
C SER A 93 5.74 -12.53 17.62
N ILE A 94 5.97 -12.17 16.35
CA ILE A 94 7.29 -12.19 15.73
C ILE A 94 7.96 -10.83 15.95
N GLY A 95 9.09 -10.84 16.65
CA GLY A 95 9.90 -9.63 16.83
C GLY A 95 10.46 -9.06 15.53
N PRO A 96 10.78 -7.75 15.48
CA PRO A 96 11.09 -7.02 14.24
C PRO A 96 12.30 -7.58 13.48
N LEU A 97 13.37 -7.99 14.17
CA LEU A 97 14.55 -8.57 13.53
C LEU A 97 14.27 -9.94 12.90
N LYS A 98 13.47 -10.77 13.58
CA LYS A 98 13.07 -12.09 13.06
C LYS A 98 12.16 -11.91 11.83
N MET A 99 11.22 -10.97 11.88
CA MET A 99 10.37 -10.60 10.74
C MET A 99 11.22 -10.13 9.55
N THR A 100 12.23 -9.30 9.80
CA THR A 100 13.17 -8.83 8.77
C THR A 100 13.84 -10.00 8.05
N PHE A 101 14.39 -10.94 8.80
CA PHE A 101 15.09 -12.09 8.23
C PHE A 101 14.16 -12.98 7.41
N PHE A 102 12.92 -13.19 7.88
CA PHE A 102 11.90 -13.90 7.11
C PHE A 102 11.56 -13.20 5.80
N MET A 103 11.43 -11.87 5.81
CA MET A 103 11.20 -11.11 4.59
C MET A 103 12.35 -11.25 3.59
N TRP A 104 13.61 -11.29 4.04
CA TRP A 104 14.75 -11.51 3.15
C TRP A 104 14.76 -12.91 2.53
N LEU A 105 14.45 -13.95 3.30
CA LEU A 105 14.30 -15.31 2.79
C LEU A 105 13.17 -15.40 1.76
N MET A 106 12.02 -14.80 2.09
CA MET A 106 10.88 -14.72 1.19
C MET A 106 11.22 -13.97 -0.11
N GLY A 107 12.03 -12.91 -0.02
CA GLY A 107 12.47 -12.14 -1.18
C GLY A 107 13.40 -12.92 -2.10
N GLU A 108 14.30 -13.73 -1.53
CA GLU A 108 15.14 -14.65 -2.29
C GLU A 108 14.29 -15.67 -3.06
N ALA A 109 13.35 -16.33 -2.36
CA ALA A 109 12.44 -17.30 -2.96
C ALA A 109 11.54 -16.67 -4.04
N LEU A 110 11.02 -15.46 -3.78
CA LEU A 110 10.19 -14.72 -4.73
C LEU A 110 10.98 -14.43 -6.01
N CYS A 111 12.21 -13.97 -5.87
CA CYS A 111 13.08 -13.67 -7.00
C CYS A 111 13.43 -14.88 -7.82
N ASP A 112 13.78 -16.00 -7.19
CA ASP A 112 14.07 -17.25 -7.90
C ASP A 112 12.83 -17.71 -8.68
N HIS A 113 11.66 -17.65 -8.03
CA HIS A 113 10.38 -18.03 -8.62
C HIS A 113 9.97 -17.16 -9.82
N VAL A 114 10.15 -15.84 -9.71
CA VAL A 114 9.76 -14.92 -10.77
C VAL A 114 10.72 -15.01 -11.94
N LEU A 115 12.02 -15.01 -11.67
CA LEU A 115 13.02 -14.99 -12.74
C LEU A 115 13.11 -16.33 -13.47
N GLN A 116 12.82 -17.47 -12.84
CA GLN A 116 12.78 -18.76 -13.53
C GLN A 116 11.59 -18.93 -14.51
N ASN A 117 10.55 -18.11 -14.40
CA ASN A 117 9.35 -18.26 -15.21
C ASN A 117 9.65 -18.11 -16.72
N ASP A 118 9.13 -19.02 -17.54
CA ASP A 118 9.39 -19.04 -19.00
C ASP A 118 9.06 -17.72 -19.71
N ASN A 119 7.99 -17.02 -19.32
CA ASN A 119 7.64 -15.75 -19.93
C ASN A 119 8.60 -14.63 -19.53
N ILE A 120 9.16 -14.71 -18.34
CA ILE A 120 10.18 -13.79 -17.84
C ILE A 120 11.53 -14.10 -18.49
N GLN A 121 11.88 -15.37 -18.67
CA GLN A 121 13.05 -15.78 -19.44
C GLN A 121 12.98 -15.31 -20.90
N LYS A 122 11.82 -15.43 -21.56
CA LYS A 122 11.61 -14.84 -22.90
C LYS A 122 11.83 -13.32 -22.91
N LEU A 123 11.39 -12.62 -21.87
CA LEU A 123 11.61 -11.18 -21.73
C LEU A 123 13.09 -10.85 -21.54
N ILE A 124 13.80 -11.59 -20.68
CA ILE A 124 15.24 -11.46 -20.42
C ILE A 124 16.06 -11.72 -21.69
N HIS A 125 15.70 -12.71 -22.50
CA HIS A 125 16.43 -13.07 -23.73
C HIS A 125 15.91 -12.39 -25.01
N SER A 126 14.91 -11.52 -24.89
CA SER A 126 14.37 -10.77 -26.03
C SER A 126 15.41 -9.85 -26.69
N LYS A 127 15.38 -9.77 -28.02
CA LYS A 127 16.32 -8.95 -28.82
C LYS A 127 15.64 -7.78 -29.54
N ASP A 128 14.34 -7.89 -29.73
CA ASP A 128 13.47 -7.00 -30.50
C ASP A 128 12.59 -6.11 -29.62
N LEU A 129 12.55 -6.37 -28.31
CA LEU A 129 11.79 -5.58 -27.35
C LEU A 129 12.62 -4.40 -26.82
N HIS A 130 11.94 -3.25 -26.76
CA HIS A 130 12.44 -2.01 -26.17
C HIS A 130 11.41 -1.46 -25.17
N PHE A 131 11.92 -0.87 -24.10
CA PHE A 131 11.15 -0.13 -23.09
C PHE A 131 11.85 1.19 -22.79
N ASP A 132 11.08 2.27 -22.74
CA ASP A 132 11.58 3.61 -22.44
C ASP A 132 11.69 3.85 -20.92
N LEU A 133 11.02 3.02 -20.12
CA LEU A 133 10.92 3.16 -18.68
C LEU A 133 10.65 1.81 -18.00
N VAL A 134 11.33 1.57 -16.88
CA VAL A 134 11.05 0.43 -15.99
C VAL A 134 10.54 0.95 -14.65
N ILE A 135 9.35 0.51 -14.27
CA ILE A 135 8.69 0.84 -13.01
C ILE A 135 8.68 -0.42 -12.13
N VAL A 136 9.24 -0.32 -10.93
CA VAL A 136 9.44 -1.49 -10.05
C VAL A 136 8.77 -1.27 -8.71
N GLU A 137 8.14 -2.32 -8.19
CA GLU A 137 7.69 -2.34 -6.80
C GLU A 137 8.85 -2.22 -5.82
N VAL A 138 8.70 -1.40 -4.78
CA VAL A 138 9.62 -1.42 -3.64
C VAL A 138 9.14 -2.39 -2.57
N PHE A 139 9.81 -3.53 -2.43
CA PHE A 139 9.62 -4.41 -1.28
C PHE A 139 10.85 -5.26 -0.92
N ILE A 140 11.05 -6.39 -1.61
CA ILE A 140 12.11 -7.40 -1.34
C ILE A 140 12.58 -8.09 -2.65
N ASN A 141 12.39 -7.39 -3.76
CA ASN A 141 12.43 -7.90 -5.13
C ASN A 141 13.52 -7.23 -5.96
N GLU A 142 14.62 -6.80 -5.34
CA GLU A 142 15.68 -6.02 -6.01
C GLU A 142 16.33 -6.78 -7.17
N CYS A 143 16.24 -8.12 -7.21
CA CYS A 143 16.68 -8.93 -8.35
C CYS A 143 16.07 -8.49 -9.70
N VAL A 144 14.85 -7.92 -9.71
CA VAL A 144 14.18 -7.53 -10.97
C VAL A 144 14.69 -6.20 -11.53
N LEU A 145 15.52 -5.46 -10.78
CA LEU A 145 16.18 -4.24 -11.27
C LEU A 145 17.07 -4.52 -12.49
N GLY A 146 17.48 -5.78 -12.68
CA GLY A 146 18.21 -6.21 -13.88
C GLY A 146 17.52 -5.83 -15.20
N PHE A 147 16.18 -5.76 -15.23
CA PHE A 147 15.46 -5.35 -16.43
C PHE A 147 15.79 -3.93 -16.90
N ALA A 148 16.10 -3.02 -15.98
CA ALA A 148 16.51 -1.67 -16.33
C ALA A 148 17.86 -1.64 -17.05
N HIS A 149 18.80 -2.52 -16.67
CA HIS A 149 20.03 -2.70 -17.43
C HIS A 149 19.77 -3.39 -18.77
N LYS A 150 18.97 -4.47 -18.79
CA LYS A 150 18.61 -5.20 -20.02
C LYS A 150 18.06 -4.32 -21.13
N PHE A 151 17.19 -3.36 -20.77
CA PHE A 151 16.56 -2.46 -21.73
C PHE A 151 17.22 -1.08 -21.79
N ASN A 152 18.30 -0.85 -21.03
CA ASN A 152 18.94 0.45 -20.89
C ASN A 152 17.95 1.59 -20.58
N ALA A 153 17.03 1.33 -19.65
CA ALA A 153 15.94 2.22 -19.31
C ALA A 153 16.14 2.85 -17.91
N PRO A 154 15.65 4.08 -17.67
CA PRO A 154 15.59 4.66 -16.33
C PRO A 154 14.66 3.86 -15.41
N ILE A 155 14.95 3.95 -14.11
CA ILE A 155 14.22 3.24 -13.04
C ILE A 155 13.34 4.22 -12.28
N ILE A 156 12.05 3.90 -12.17
CA ILE A 156 11.16 4.48 -11.17
C ILE A 156 10.75 3.38 -10.20
N GLN A 157 10.87 3.67 -8.91
CA GLN A 157 10.49 2.73 -7.86
C GLN A 157 9.21 3.20 -7.17
N VAL A 158 8.25 2.30 -6.95
CA VAL A 158 6.95 2.63 -6.36
C VAL A 158 6.77 1.85 -5.07
N CYS A 159 6.78 2.58 -3.95
CA CYS A 159 6.57 2.05 -2.62
C CYS A 159 5.07 2.06 -2.27
N THR A 160 4.53 0.89 -1.94
CA THR A 160 3.10 0.67 -1.67
C THR A 160 2.71 0.96 -0.22
N TYR A 161 3.69 1.16 0.66
CA TYR A 161 3.52 1.47 2.08
C TYR A 161 4.15 2.83 2.46
N GLY A 162 4.15 3.18 3.76
CA GLY A 162 4.67 4.47 4.27
C GLY A 162 6.18 4.69 4.08
N GLY A 163 6.85 3.63 3.63
CA GLY A 163 8.26 3.58 3.27
C GLY A 163 9.17 3.16 4.41
N GLY A 164 10.20 2.36 4.07
CA GLY A 164 11.21 1.89 4.98
C GLY A 164 12.54 2.60 4.85
N ASN A 165 13.34 2.46 5.90
CA ASN A 165 14.62 3.12 6.10
C ASN A 165 15.64 2.88 4.96
N PHE A 166 15.61 1.70 4.34
CA PHE A 166 16.58 1.27 3.33
C PHE A 166 16.45 2.01 1.99
N MET A 167 15.29 2.58 1.66
CA MET A 167 15.11 3.21 0.36
C MET A 167 15.89 4.51 0.23
N ALA A 168 16.15 5.16 1.37
CA ALA A 168 16.77 6.47 1.41
C ALA A 168 18.16 6.46 0.74
N ASP A 169 18.86 5.33 0.85
CA ASP A 169 20.17 5.08 0.24
C ASP A 169 20.12 5.20 -1.30
N TRP A 170 19.02 4.79 -1.94
CA TRP A 170 18.92 4.73 -3.41
C TRP A 170 18.94 6.09 -4.10
N VAL A 171 18.47 7.13 -3.40
CA VAL A 171 18.36 8.50 -3.92
C VAL A 171 19.01 9.53 -3.00
N GLY A 172 19.92 9.07 -2.12
CA GLY A 172 20.71 9.93 -1.24
C GLY A 172 19.88 10.77 -0.25
N SER A 173 18.71 10.28 0.16
CA SER A 173 17.89 10.98 1.16
C SER A 173 18.44 10.69 2.57
N PRO A 174 18.51 11.68 3.49
CA PRO A 174 18.84 11.41 4.88
C PRO A 174 17.79 10.52 5.53
N ASN A 175 18.19 9.72 6.51
CA ASN A 175 17.27 8.92 7.31
C ASN A 175 17.68 8.83 8.80
N PRO A 176 17.31 9.83 9.61
CA PRO A 176 17.77 9.94 10.99
C PRO A 176 16.92 9.11 11.98
N TYR A 177 17.55 8.09 12.58
CA TYR A 177 16.92 7.22 13.59
C TYR A 177 16.54 7.92 14.91
N SER A 178 16.97 9.17 15.11
CA SER A 178 16.65 9.93 16.33
C SER A 178 15.20 10.40 16.39
N TYR A 179 14.51 10.51 15.25
CA TYR A 179 13.11 10.96 15.19
C TYR A 179 12.29 10.30 14.07
N VAL A 180 12.91 9.58 13.14
CA VAL A 180 12.20 8.74 12.17
C VAL A 180 12.11 7.31 12.74
N PRO A 181 10.90 6.84 13.11
CA PRO A 181 10.73 5.48 13.61
C PRO A 181 10.91 4.47 12.46
N ASP A 182 11.52 3.33 12.77
CA ASP A 182 11.55 2.16 11.88
C ASP A 182 10.13 1.62 11.68
N GLU A 183 9.83 1.22 10.45
CA GLU A 183 8.49 0.83 10.01
C GLU A 183 7.91 -0.40 10.73
N PHE A 184 8.75 -1.19 11.40
CA PHE A 184 8.32 -2.35 12.20
C PHE A 184 8.22 -2.07 13.71
N LEU A 185 8.49 -0.84 14.15
CA LEU A 185 8.42 -0.46 15.55
C LEU A 185 7.16 0.37 15.84
N PRO A 186 6.53 0.20 17.02
CA PRO A 186 5.31 0.90 17.39
C PRO A 186 5.58 2.31 17.94
N TYR A 187 6.60 3.00 17.41
CA TYR A 187 7.05 4.30 17.91
C TYR A 187 6.47 5.46 17.10
N GLU A 188 6.34 6.62 17.75
CA GLU A 188 5.95 7.88 17.13
C GLU A 188 7.18 8.74 16.76
N ASP A 189 6.98 9.93 16.20
CA ASP A 189 8.06 10.92 15.99
C ASP A 189 8.61 11.52 17.29
N LYS A 190 7.91 11.32 18.40
CA LYS A 190 8.30 11.75 19.75
C LYS A 190 8.75 10.58 20.61
N MET A 191 9.92 10.03 20.29
CA MET A 191 10.57 8.97 21.06
C MET A 191 11.32 9.51 22.28
N ASN A 192 11.25 8.81 23.41
CA ASN A 192 12.14 9.01 24.55
C ASN A 192 13.56 8.46 24.28
N PHE A 193 14.49 8.64 25.22
CA PHE A 193 15.89 8.21 25.02
C PHE A 193 16.02 6.72 24.68
N TRP A 194 15.31 5.85 25.40
CA TRP A 194 15.40 4.40 25.21
C TRP A 194 14.75 3.95 23.90
N GLU A 195 13.63 4.55 23.54
CA GLU A 195 12.96 4.30 22.26
C GLU A 195 13.87 4.71 21.10
N ARG A 196 14.51 5.89 21.16
CA ARG A 196 15.49 6.31 20.14
C ARG A 196 16.68 5.37 20.06
N MET A 197 17.20 4.92 21.21
CA MET A 197 18.32 3.98 21.26
C MET A 197 17.93 2.65 20.61
N TYR A 198 16.78 2.09 20.97
CA TYR A 198 16.30 0.84 20.39
C TYR A 198 16.01 0.98 18.89
N ASN A 199 15.35 2.06 18.48
CA ASN A 199 15.11 2.40 17.07
C ASN A 199 16.40 2.46 16.26
N THR A 200 17.43 3.11 16.81
CA THR A 200 18.76 3.21 16.19
C THR A 200 19.42 1.85 16.05
N VAL A 201 19.38 1.01 17.10
CA VAL A 201 19.96 -0.34 17.07
C VAL A 201 19.25 -1.21 16.03
N VAL A 202 17.92 -1.23 16.04
CA VAL A 202 17.12 -2.02 15.09
C VAL A 202 17.35 -1.55 13.65
N GLY A 203 17.26 -0.24 13.39
CA GLY A 203 17.51 0.33 12.06
C GLY A 203 18.92 0.04 11.55
N THR A 204 19.94 0.16 12.42
CA THR A 204 21.34 -0.15 12.06
C THR A 204 21.54 -1.64 11.76
N LEU A 205 21.02 -2.54 12.59
CA LEU A 205 21.12 -3.98 12.36
C LEU A 205 20.42 -4.40 11.06
N ARG A 206 19.24 -3.82 10.77
CA ARG A 206 18.51 -4.05 9.53
C ARG A 206 19.29 -3.53 8.32
N HIS A 207 19.85 -2.32 8.40
CA HIS A 207 20.67 -1.76 7.32
C HIS A 207 21.92 -2.61 7.05
N VAL A 208 22.69 -2.94 8.09
CA VAL A 208 23.90 -3.78 7.95
C VAL A 208 23.54 -5.17 7.43
N GLY A 209 22.53 -5.82 7.99
CA GLY A 209 22.09 -7.13 7.53
C GLY A 209 21.57 -7.10 6.08
N ARG A 210 20.91 -6.02 5.65
CA ARG A 210 20.49 -5.86 4.26
C ARG A 210 21.69 -5.86 3.32
N GLN A 211 22.73 -5.09 3.64
CA GLN A 211 23.93 -4.95 2.81
C GLN A 211 24.80 -6.23 2.81
N LEU A 212 24.83 -6.96 3.92
CA LEU A 212 25.67 -8.16 4.06
C LEU A 212 24.97 -9.48 3.70
N ILE A 213 23.64 -9.52 3.72
CA ILE A 213 22.86 -10.76 3.54
C ILE A 213 21.87 -10.63 2.39
N HIS A 214 20.90 -9.71 2.48
CA HIS A 214 19.80 -9.61 1.52
C HIS A 214 20.27 -9.23 0.12
N VAL A 215 20.96 -8.09 -0.02
CA VAL A 215 21.40 -7.57 -1.32
C VAL A 215 22.36 -8.54 -2.05
N PRO A 216 23.36 -9.16 -1.38
CA PRO A 216 24.17 -10.19 -2.02
C PRO A 216 23.38 -11.40 -2.52
N LYS A 217 22.37 -11.86 -1.77
CA LYS A 217 21.49 -12.96 -2.20
C LYS A 217 20.61 -12.57 -3.38
N GLN A 218 20.00 -11.39 -3.34
CA GLN A 218 19.26 -10.82 -4.47
C GLN A 218 20.13 -10.73 -5.72
N ASN A 219 21.39 -10.30 -5.55
CA ASN A 219 22.36 -10.25 -6.64
C ASN A 219 22.70 -11.63 -7.20
N ALA A 220 22.92 -12.63 -6.35
CA ALA A 220 23.21 -13.99 -6.79
C ALA A 220 22.07 -14.57 -7.64
N VAL A 221 20.81 -14.38 -7.20
CA VAL A 221 19.63 -14.81 -7.97
C VAL A 221 19.52 -14.04 -9.29
N MET A 222 19.72 -12.72 -9.29
CA MET A 222 19.72 -11.93 -10.53
C MET A 222 20.78 -12.43 -11.52
N GLN A 223 22.04 -12.59 -11.08
CA GLN A 223 23.15 -13.03 -11.93
C GLN A 223 22.93 -14.45 -12.49
N LYS A 224 22.28 -15.35 -11.72
CA LYS A 224 21.89 -16.69 -12.17
C LYS A 224 21.01 -16.65 -13.43
N TYR A 225 20.04 -15.73 -13.49
CA TYR A 225 19.04 -15.68 -14.57
C TYR A 225 19.31 -14.63 -15.66
N PHE A 226 20.00 -13.53 -15.36
CA PHE A 226 20.42 -12.54 -16.35
C PHE A 226 21.77 -12.92 -17.00
N ASN A 227 21.92 -14.19 -17.37
CA ASN A 227 23.18 -14.81 -17.81
C ASN A 227 23.48 -14.68 -19.31
N TYR A 228 22.76 -13.81 -20.02
CA TYR A 228 22.96 -13.58 -21.47
C TYR A 228 24.20 -12.74 -21.80
N THR A 229 24.89 -12.20 -20.77
CA THR A 229 26.09 -11.38 -20.88
C THR A 229 27.03 -11.66 -19.71
N ASP A 230 28.35 -11.66 -19.96
CA ASP A 230 29.36 -11.92 -18.92
C ASP A 230 29.59 -10.72 -17.98
N LYS A 231 29.09 -9.53 -18.35
CA LYS A 231 29.30 -8.27 -17.62
C LYS A 231 27.97 -7.64 -17.24
N PHE A 232 27.26 -8.28 -16.32
CA PHE A 232 26.02 -7.73 -15.77
C PHE A 232 26.33 -6.99 -14.45
N PRO A 233 25.92 -5.71 -14.30
CA PRO A 233 26.19 -4.95 -13.09
C PRO A 233 25.47 -5.55 -11.88
N PRO A 234 26.05 -5.47 -10.69
CA PRO A 234 25.42 -6.02 -9.50
C PRO A 234 24.21 -5.19 -9.04
N VAL A 235 23.33 -5.81 -8.24
CA VAL A 235 22.09 -5.16 -7.75
C VAL A 235 22.36 -3.82 -7.05
N TRP A 236 23.40 -3.73 -6.22
CA TRP A 236 23.70 -2.50 -5.49
C TRP A 236 24.06 -1.33 -6.42
N GLU A 237 24.64 -1.56 -7.60
CA GLU A 237 24.85 -0.48 -8.58
C GLU A 237 23.54 -0.07 -9.26
N LEU A 238 22.63 -1.03 -9.49
CA LEU A 238 21.33 -0.76 -10.09
C LEU A 238 20.39 0.01 -9.14
N GLU A 239 20.49 -0.23 -7.83
CA GLU A 239 19.74 0.52 -6.81
C GLU A 239 20.00 2.03 -6.92
N TYR A 240 21.27 2.45 -7.07
CA TYR A 240 21.66 3.86 -7.24
C TYR A 240 21.29 4.47 -8.61
N ARG A 241 20.79 3.67 -9.56
CA ARG A 241 20.24 4.18 -10.84
C ARG A 241 18.77 4.60 -10.73
N THR A 242 18.16 4.45 -9.55
CA THR A 242 16.80 4.91 -9.29
C THR A 242 16.68 6.41 -9.53
N SER A 243 15.89 6.80 -10.52
CA SER A 243 15.71 8.20 -10.90
C SER A 243 14.64 8.89 -10.05
N LEU A 244 13.62 8.14 -9.64
CA LEU A 244 12.48 8.63 -8.86
C LEU A 244 11.93 7.52 -7.96
N VAL A 245 11.53 7.89 -6.75
CA VAL A 245 10.77 7.03 -5.84
C VAL A 245 9.39 7.64 -5.62
N LEU A 246 8.35 6.93 -6.06
CA LEU A 246 6.96 7.25 -5.75
C LEU A 246 6.57 6.59 -4.43
N LEU A 247 6.30 7.39 -3.42
CA LEU A 247 5.97 6.93 -2.08
C LEU A 247 4.45 7.00 -1.86
N ASN A 248 3.80 5.89 -1.52
CA ASN A 248 2.37 5.86 -1.16
C ASN A 248 2.10 6.47 0.23
N SER A 249 2.54 7.70 0.44
CA SER A 249 2.35 8.48 1.67
C SER A 249 2.06 9.93 1.31
N HIS A 250 1.62 10.71 2.29
CA HIS A 250 1.40 12.15 2.15
C HIS A 250 1.81 12.82 3.46
N PHE A 251 2.50 13.96 3.39
CA PHE A 251 3.07 14.65 4.56
C PHE A 251 2.01 15.04 5.61
N SER A 252 0.76 15.26 5.20
CA SER A 252 -0.36 15.51 6.13
C SER A 252 -0.75 14.26 6.95
N LEU A 253 -0.45 13.07 6.44
CA LEU A 253 -0.84 11.78 7.00
C LEU A 253 0.32 11.02 7.65
N SER A 254 1.56 11.46 7.46
CA SER A 254 2.75 10.82 7.99
C SER A 254 3.44 11.66 9.06
N TYR A 255 4.39 11.05 9.76
CA TYR A 255 5.34 11.81 10.58
C TYR A 255 6.31 12.63 9.71
N PRO A 256 6.86 13.73 10.24
CA PRO A 256 7.89 14.50 9.56
C PRO A 256 9.13 13.63 9.28
N LYS A 257 9.56 13.61 8.03
CA LYS A 257 10.81 12.95 7.62
C LYS A 257 11.49 13.73 6.50
N PRO A 258 12.84 13.78 6.46
CA PRO A 258 13.55 14.40 5.36
C PRO A 258 13.35 13.58 4.08
N LEU A 259 13.04 14.26 2.98
CA LEU A 259 12.86 13.67 1.66
C LEU A 259 13.64 14.48 0.63
N SER A 260 14.44 13.81 -0.19
CA SER A 260 15.07 14.43 -1.36
C SER A 260 14.02 14.74 -2.44
N PRO A 261 14.29 15.66 -3.39
CA PRO A 261 13.32 16.03 -4.44
C PRO A 261 12.85 14.86 -5.32
N ASN A 262 13.65 13.78 -5.40
CA ASN A 262 13.33 12.59 -6.17
C ASN A 262 12.44 11.60 -5.40
N TYR A 263 12.01 11.94 -4.17
CA TYR A 263 10.90 11.31 -3.47
C TYR A 263 9.62 12.09 -3.71
N VAL A 264 8.71 11.52 -4.50
CA VAL A 264 7.40 12.11 -4.76
C VAL A 264 6.34 11.34 -4.00
N GLN A 265 5.64 12.06 -3.12
CA GLN A 265 4.54 11.52 -2.34
C GLN A 265 3.27 11.43 -3.20
N VAL A 266 2.76 10.21 -3.38
CA VAL A 266 1.58 9.89 -4.19
C VAL A 266 0.49 9.19 -3.37
N GLY A 267 0.47 9.43 -2.05
CA GLY A 267 -0.48 8.84 -1.12
C GLY A 267 -1.93 9.05 -1.56
N GLY A 268 -2.70 7.95 -1.62
CA GLY A 268 -4.12 7.98 -1.98
C GLY A 268 -4.41 7.97 -3.49
N MET A 269 -3.42 7.75 -4.36
CA MET A 269 -3.65 7.69 -5.81
C MET A 269 -4.62 6.57 -6.27
N HIS A 270 -4.81 5.55 -5.43
CA HIS A 270 -5.78 4.48 -5.64
C HIS A 270 -7.21 4.88 -5.27
N VAL A 271 -7.41 5.95 -4.50
CA VAL A 271 -8.72 6.42 -4.07
C VAL A 271 -9.39 7.15 -5.25
N LYS A 272 -10.43 6.52 -5.82
CA LYS A 272 -11.19 7.05 -6.96
C LYS A 272 -12.57 7.59 -6.51
N PRO A 273 -13.25 8.38 -7.35
CA PRO A 273 -14.65 8.73 -7.11
C PRO A 273 -15.51 7.47 -6.88
N PRO A 274 -16.46 7.52 -5.94
CA PRO A 274 -17.21 6.33 -5.57
C PRO A 274 -18.10 5.88 -6.73
N LYS A 275 -18.18 4.56 -6.93
CA LYS A 275 -19.08 3.91 -7.88
C LYS A 275 -20.40 3.54 -7.19
N LYS A 276 -21.43 3.26 -7.99
CA LYS A 276 -22.70 2.75 -7.46
C LYS A 276 -22.49 1.39 -6.81
N LEU A 277 -22.96 1.25 -5.58
CA LEU A 277 -22.97 -0.03 -4.88
C LEU A 277 -24.01 -0.98 -5.50
N PRO A 278 -23.79 -2.31 -5.41
CA PRO A 278 -24.82 -3.29 -5.73
C PRO A 278 -26.12 -2.99 -4.97
N GLN A 279 -27.27 -3.14 -5.63
CA GLN A 279 -28.57 -2.69 -5.10
C GLN A 279 -28.86 -3.19 -3.68
N GLU A 280 -28.62 -4.47 -3.42
CA GLU A 280 -28.85 -5.07 -2.09
C GLU A 280 -27.92 -4.53 -1.00
N LEU A 281 -26.70 -4.12 -1.38
CA LEU A 281 -25.76 -3.50 -0.46
C LEU A 281 -26.15 -2.03 -0.21
N GLN A 282 -26.47 -1.29 -1.27
CA GLN A 282 -26.95 0.09 -1.19
C GLN A 282 -28.17 0.19 -0.25
N LYS A 283 -29.19 -0.64 -0.49
CA LYS A 283 -30.40 -0.71 0.36
C LYS A 283 -30.08 -1.00 1.83
N TYR A 284 -29.12 -1.90 2.08
CA TYR A 284 -28.72 -2.24 3.44
C TYR A 284 -28.02 -1.08 4.16
N LEU A 285 -27.28 -0.24 3.45
CA LEU A 285 -26.66 0.95 4.02
C LEU A 285 -27.68 2.11 4.17
N ASP A 286 -28.56 2.30 3.20
CA ASP A 286 -29.59 3.36 3.21
C ASP A 286 -30.59 3.18 4.35
N GLU A 287 -31.08 1.96 4.57
CA GLU A 287 -32.09 1.63 5.58
C GLU A 287 -31.48 1.43 6.99
N ALA A 288 -30.31 2.00 7.27
CA ALA A 288 -29.61 1.90 8.55
C ALA A 288 -29.84 3.17 9.40
N PRO A 289 -30.95 3.31 10.14
CA PRO A 289 -31.30 4.56 10.84
C PRO A 289 -30.31 4.96 11.94
N HIS A 290 -29.57 3.99 12.49
CA HIS A 290 -28.53 4.22 13.50
C HIS A 290 -27.11 4.27 12.90
N GLY A 291 -26.99 4.18 11.58
CA GLY A 291 -25.72 4.07 10.87
C GLY A 291 -25.18 2.65 10.78
N VAL A 292 -24.00 2.55 10.16
CA VAL A 292 -23.33 1.31 9.81
C VAL A 292 -21.91 1.30 10.38
N ILE A 293 -21.53 0.18 10.98
CA ILE A 293 -20.15 -0.18 11.28
C ILE A 293 -19.67 -1.08 10.15
N TYR A 294 -18.60 -0.69 9.46
CA TYR A 294 -17.95 -1.54 8.48
C TYR A 294 -16.74 -2.22 9.13
N PHE A 295 -16.55 -3.52 8.93
CA PHE A 295 -15.42 -4.27 9.48
C PHE A 295 -14.70 -5.06 8.38
N SER A 296 -13.40 -4.80 8.21
CA SER A 296 -12.53 -5.53 7.29
C SER A 296 -11.08 -5.61 7.79
N MET A 297 -10.56 -6.84 7.88
CA MET A 297 -9.15 -7.12 8.19
C MET A 297 -8.22 -7.02 6.97
N GLY A 298 -8.72 -6.56 5.81
CA GLY A 298 -7.93 -6.40 4.60
C GLY A 298 -7.94 -7.64 3.70
N SER A 299 -6.95 -7.74 2.81
CA SER A 299 -6.88 -8.81 1.79
C SER A 299 -6.16 -10.06 2.25
N THR A 300 -5.21 -9.92 3.18
CA THR A 300 -4.32 -11.02 3.61
C THR A 300 -4.80 -11.68 4.89
N LEU A 301 -5.32 -10.90 5.84
CA LEU A 301 -5.93 -11.42 7.06
C LEU A 301 -7.39 -11.79 6.78
N GLN A 302 -7.70 -13.08 6.87
CA GLN A 302 -9.07 -13.56 6.72
C GLN A 302 -9.79 -13.47 8.06
N SER A 303 -10.94 -12.78 8.11
CA SER A 303 -11.72 -12.70 9.34
C SER A 303 -12.22 -14.08 9.80
N SER A 304 -12.43 -15.00 8.86
CA SER A 304 -12.80 -16.40 9.18
C SER A 304 -11.75 -17.19 9.95
N GLU A 305 -10.49 -16.75 9.92
CA GLU A 305 -9.36 -17.38 10.62
C GLU A 305 -9.11 -16.77 12.01
N LEU A 306 -9.92 -15.80 12.44
CA LEU A 306 -9.84 -15.23 13.77
C LEU A 306 -9.98 -16.34 14.84
N PRO A 307 -9.16 -16.31 15.91
CA PRO A 307 -9.32 -17.24 17.02
C PRO A 307 -10.73 -17.20 17.58
N GLU A 308 -11.25 -18.35 18.03
CA GLU A 308 -12.64 -18.48 18.45
C GLU A 308 -13.02 -17.49 19.56
N SER A 309 -12.14 -17.26 20.54
CA SER A 309 -12.33 -16.29 21.62
C SER A 309 -12.50 -14.86 21.10
N ILE A 310 -11.66 -14.46 20.15
CA ILE A 310 -11.69 -13.13 19.51
C ILE A 310 -12.96 -12.98 18.67
N ARG A 311 -13.30 -14.01 17.87
CA ARG A 311 -14.52 -14.04 17.09
C ARG A 311 -15.75 -13.88 17.98
N LYS A 312 -15.83 -14.64 19.09
CA LYS A 312 -16.92 -14.55 20.06
C LYS A 312 -17.02 -13.14 20.67
N ALA A 313 -15.88 -12.53 21.01
CA ALA A 313 -15.84 -11.16 21.51
C ALA A 313 -16.46 -10.14 20.54
N PHE A 314 -16.16 -10.25 19.23
CA PHE A 314 -16.81 -9.41 18.22
C PHE A 314 -18.31 -9.64 18.12
N LEU A 315 -18.77 -10.89 18.08
CA LEU A 315 -20.20 -11.21 17.99
C LEU A 315 -20.97 -10.64 19.19
N GLU A 316 -20.43 -10.83 20.40
CA GLU A 316 -21.02 -10.31 21.63
C GLU A 316 -21.02 -8.78 21.66
N ALA A 317 -19.91 -8.13 21.28
CA ALA A 317 -19.84 -6.67 21.21
C ALA A 317 -20.85 -6.12 20.20
N PHE A 318 -20.86 -6.64 18.96
CA PHE A 318 -21.78 -6.19 17.91
C PHE A 318 -23.25 -6.36 18.27
N SER A 319 -23.60 -7.41 19.01
CA SER A 319 -24.98 -7.63 19.45
C SER A 319 -25.53 -6.54 20.38
N LYS A 320 -24.66 -5.73 21.01
CA LYS A 320 -25.04 -4.66 21.95
C LYS A 320 -25.35 -3.33 21.27
N PHE A 321 -25.08 -3.22 19.97
CA PHE A 321 -25.23 -1.98 19.21
C PHE A 321 -26.47 -1.99 18.31
N LYS A 322 -27.08 -0.81 18.14
CA LYS A 322 -28.24 -0.62 17.24
C LYS A 322 -27.82 -0.46 15.77
N GLN A 323 -26.54 -0.17 15.55
CA GLN A 323 -25.93 -0.04 14.23
C GLN A 323 -26.02 -1.37 13.48
N ARG A 324 -26.21 -1.28 12.17
CA ARG A 324 -25.95 -2.40 11.27
C ARG A 324 -24.44 -2.62 11.18
N VAL A 325 -24.01 -3.88 11.09
CA VAL A 325 -22.60 -4.23 10.94
C VAL A 325 -22.41 -4.94 9.62
N LEU A 326 -21.59 -4.36 8.75
CA LEU A 326 -21.17 -5.00 7.50
C LEU A 326 -19.77 -5.56 7.70
N TRP A 327 -19.63 -6.89 7.66
CA TRP A 327 -18.36 -7.56 7.94
C TRP A 327 -17.86 -8.30 6.70
N LYS A 328 -16.65 -7.94 6.23
CA LYS A 328 -15.92 -8.74 5.25
C LYS A 328 -15.55 -10.10 5.87
N TRP A 329 -16.10 -11.18 5.31
CA TRP A 329 -15.99 -12.53 5.87
C TRP A 329 -15.91 -13.57 4.75
N GLU A 330 -14.92 -14.45 4.82
CA GLU A 330 -14.47 -15.25 3.68
C GLU A 330 -15.28 -16.54 3.46
N THR A 331 -15.99 -17.03 4.48
CA THR A 331 -16.84 -18.24 4.39
C THR A 331 -18.33 -17.92 4.22
N ASP A 332 -19.17 -18.93 3.97
CA ASP A 332 -20.61 -18.74 3.75
C ASP A 332 -21.44 -18.56 5.03
N SER A 333 -20.89 -18.92 6.19
CA SER A 333 -21.61 -18.85 7.46
C SER A 333 -20.70 -18.48 8.64
N LEU A 334 -21.33 -17.87 9.63
CA LEU A 334 -20.72 -17.48 10.90
C LEU A 334 -21.59 -18.01 12.04
N PRO A 335 -21.16 -19.07 12.75
CA PRO A 335 -21.89 -19.56 13.91
C PRO A 335 -22.10 -18.46 14.95
N GLY A 336 -23.35 -18.28 15.40
CA GLY A 336 -23.70 -17.25 16.37
C GLY A 336 -23.80 -15.83 15.81
N GLN A 337 -23.90 -15.66 14.48
CA GLN A 337 -24.06 -14.34 13.83
C GLN A 337 -25.23 -13.52 14.42
N PRO A 338 -24.97 -12.33 14.99
CA PRO A 338 -26.01 -11.42 15.46
C PRO A 338 -26.92 -10.94 14.32
N LYS A 339 -28.19 -10.65 14.65
CA LYS A 339 -29.19 -10.18 13.67
C LYS A 339 -28.81 -8.89 12.94
N ASN A 340 -28.02 -8.02 13.58
CA ASN A 340 -27.55 -6.77 13.00
C ASN A 340 -26.28 -6.92 12.15
N VAL A 341 -25.68 -8.11 12.08
CA VAL A 341 -24.47 -8.38 11.29
C VAL A 341 -24.86 -8.95 9.92
N ARG A 342 -24.30 -8.39 8.85
CA ARG A 342 -24.34 -8.91 7.49
C ARG A 342 -22.93 -9.21 7.00
N LEU A 343 -22.76 -10.40 6.40
CA LEU A 343 -21.47 -10.85 5.86
C LEU A 343 -21.35 -10.53 4.36
N GLY A 344 -20.12 -10.34 3.89
CA GLY A 344 -19.79 -10.30 2.47
C GLY A 344 -18.37 -10.77 2.21
N LYS A 345 -18.18 -11.67 1.24
CA LYS A 345 -16.86 -12.23 0.89
C LYS A 345 -15.90 -11.21 0.30
N TRP A 346 -16.40 -10.42 -0.63
CA TRP A 346 -15.66 -9.33 -1.25
C TRP A 346 -16.55 -8.10 -1.34
N LEU A 347 -16.12 -7.01 -0.72
CA LEU A 347 -16.91 -5.81 -0.56
C LEU A 347 -16.19 -4.62 -1.22
N PRO A 348 -16.90 -3.73 -1.94
CA PRO A 348 -16.33 -2.54 -2.55
C PRO A 348 -16.02 -1.49 -1.47
N GLN A 349 -14.92 -1.69 -0.74
CA GLN A 349 -14.57 -0.94 0.48
C GLN A 349 -14.59 0.58 0.29
N SER A 350 -13.90 1.10 -0.73
CA SER A 350 -13.82 2.56 -0.96
C SER A 350 -15.20 3.19 -1.22
N ASP A 351 -16.11 2.46 -1.86
CA ASP A 351 -17.49 2.89 -2.15
C ASP A 351 -18.38 2.80 -0.90
N ILE A 352 -18.20 1.76 -0.08
CA ILE A 352 -18.88 1.63 1.22
C ILE A 352 -18.47 2.78 2.14
N LEU A 353 -17.18 3.05 2.25
CA LEU A 353 -16.66 4.15 3.09
C LEU A 353 -17.16 5.51 2.61
N ALA A 354 -17.51 5.66 1.33
CA ALA A 354 -18.12 6.89 0.81
C ALA A 354 -19.59 7.08 1.20
N HIS A 355 -20.23 6.05 1.75
CA HIS A 355 -21.65 6.09 2.06
C HIS A 355 -21.92 6.90 3.34
N PRO A 356 -22.87 7.86 3.33
CA PRO A 356 -23.08 8.80 4.45
C PRO A 356 -23.52 8.14 5.76
N ASN A 357 -24.09 6.94 5.70
CA ASN A 357 -24.49 6.18 6.89
C ASN A 357 -23.36 5.39 7.55
N VAL A 358 -22.16 5.29 6.97
CA VAL A 358 -21.03 4.63 7.62
C VAL A 358 -20.48 5.54 8.72
N ARG A 359 -20.45 5.02 9.96
CA ARG A 359 -20.07 5.79 11.16
C ARG A 359 -18.73 5.37 11.73
N LEU A 360 -18.33 4.14 11.48
CA LEU A 360 -17.10 3.55 12.01
C LEU A 360 -16.57 2.53 11.02
N PHE A 361 -15.26 2.55 10.80
CA PHE A 361 -14.54 1.48 10.14
C PHE A 361 -13.60 0.77 11.12
N ILE A 362 -13.90 -0.49 11.38
CA ILE A 362 -13.01 -1.40 12.12
C ILE A 362 -12.05 -2.03 11.12
N THR A 363 -10.75 -1.94 11.38
CA THR A 363 -9.74 -2.41 10.44
C THR A 363 -8.45 -2.89 11.12
N HIS A 364 -7.67 -3.70 10.42
CA HIS A 364 -6.30 -4.05 10.81
C HIS A 364 -5.31 -2.87 10.77
N GLY A 365 -5.64 -1.73 10.16
CA GLY A 365 -4.74 -0.56 10.09
C GLY A 365 -3.80 -0.52 8.89
N GLY A 366 -4.04 -1.35 7.86
CA GLY A 366 -3.26 -1.31 6.62
C GLY A 366 -3.42 0.02 5.85
N LEU A 367 -2.32 0.53 5.30
CA LEU A 367 -2.21 1.90 4.80
C LEU A 367 -3.29 2.33 3.79
N LEU A 368 -3.62 1.46 2.83
CA LEU A 368 -4.63 1.78 1.80
C LEU A 368 -6.02 1.99 2.43
N SER A 369 -6.40 1.11 3.36
CA SER A 369 -7.65 1.21 4.11
C SER A 369 -7.70 2.49 4.94
N MET A 370 -6.57 2.88 5.54
CA MET A 370 -6.44 4.12 6.28
C MET A 370 -6.64 5.34 5.37
N GLN A 371 -5.97 5.37 4.21
CA GLN A 371 -6.09 6.45 3.24
C GLN A 371 -7.52 6.59 2.71
N GLU A 372 -8.20 5.47 2.42
CA GLU A 372 -9.61 5.47 2.02
C GLU A 372 -10.50 6.04 3.13
N ALA A 373 -10.34 5.58 4.37
CA ALA A 373 -11.13 6.06 5.50
C ALA A 373 -10.95 7.57 5.73
N ILE A 374 -9.70 8.03 5.68
CA ILE A 374 -9.35 9.44 5.86
C ILE A 374 -9.95 10.28 4.74
N TYR A 375 -9.81 9.84 3.49
CA TYR A 375 -10.38 10.55 2.34
C TYR A 375 -11.91 10.66 2.41
N ARG A 376 -12.58 9.68 3.05
CA ARG A 376 -14.03 9.66 3.24
C ARG A 376 -14.50 10.26 4.57
N GLY A 377 -13.58 10.66 5.45
CA GLY A 377 -13.91 11.22 6.76
C GLY A 377 -14.55 10.22 7.73
N VAL A 378 -14.18 8.93 7.63
CA VAL A 378 -14.72 7.85 8.48
C VAL A 378 -13.76 7.54 9.63
N PRO A 379 -14.19 7.67 10.89
CA PRO A 379 -13.40 7.28 12.05
C PRO A 379 -13.00 5.81 12.07
N LEU A 380 -11.89 5.53 12.76
CA LEU A 380 -11.25 4.21 12.73
C LEU A 380 -11.19 3.56 14.12
N LEU A 381 -11.46 2.25 14.16
CA LEU A 381 -11.02 1.37 15.23
C LEU A 381 -10.01 0.38 14.66
N GLY A 382 -8.74 0.56 15.00
CA GLY A 382 -7.65 -0.27 14.51
C GLY A 382 -7.31 -1.44 15.42
N ILE A 383 -7.05 -2.59 14.82
CA ILE A 383 -6.57 -3.80 15.50
C ILE A 383 -5.35 -4.33 14.74
N PRO A 384 -4.16 -3.74 14.98
CA PRO A 384 -2.94 -4.10 14.27
C PRO A 384 -2.49 -5.53 14.54
N ILE A 385 -2.01 -6.20 13.50
CA ILE A 385 -1.45 -7.56 13.55
C ILE A 385 0.03 -7.57 13.18
N PHE A 386 0.41 -7.00 12.02
CA PHE A 386 1.79 -7.07 11.52
C PHE A 386 2.13 -5.90 10.57
N GLY A 387 3.40 -5.81 10.19
CA GLY A 387 3.88 -4.80 9.22
C GLY A 387 3.74 -3.38 9.76
N ASP A 388 3.32 -2.46 8.90
CA ASP A 388 3.18 -1.02 9.17
C ASP A 388 1.88 -0.66 9.93
N GLN A 389 1.02 -1.64 10.21
CA GLN A 389 -0.30 -1.44 10.80
C GLN A 389 -0.25 -0.74 12.17
N GLY A 390 0.72 -1.11 13.02
CA GLY A 390 0.89 -0.51 14.34
C GLY A 390 1.26 0.97 14.26
N LEU A 391 2.20 1.31 13.38
CA LEU A 391 2.63 2.69 13.10
C LEU A 391 1.46 3.53 12.56
N ASN A 392 0.72 3.01 11.58
CA ASN A 392 -0.43 3.68 10.99
C ASN A 392 -1.52 3.98 12.02
N MET A 393 -1.80 3.02 12.92
CA MET A 393 -2.79 3.21 13.98
C MET A 393 -2.31 4.12 15.10
N GLY A 394 -1.01 4.11 15.43
CA GLY A 394 -0.41 5.10 16.33
C GLY A 394 -0.65 6.52 15.83
N ARG A 395 -0.45 6.75 14.53
CA ARG A 395 -0.74 8.04 13.91
C ARG A 395 -2.22 8.43 13.99
N ALA A 396 -3.12 7.48 13.78
CA ALA A 396 -4.56 7.73 13.86
C ALA A 396 -5.03 8.14 15.26
N VAL A 397 -4.46 7.51 16.28
CA VAL A 397 -4.72 7.86 17.68
C VAL A 397 -4.15 9.24 18.00
N SER A 398 -2.88 9.48 17.67
CA SER A 398 -2.19 10.75 17.93
C SER A 398 -2.87 11.94 17.24
N ALA A 399 -3.39 11.73 16.04
CA ALA A 399 -4.14 12.73 15.28
C ALA A 399 -5.62 12.85 15.68
N GLY A 400 -6.14 11.99 16.54
CA GLY A 400 -7.50 12.09 17.07
C GLY A 400 -8.63 11.68 16.12
N TYR A 401 -8.35 10.81 15.15
CA TYR A 401 -9.36 10.29 14.21
C TYR A 401 -9.63 8.78 14.34
N GLY A 402 -9.04 8.12 15.33
CA GLY A 402 -9.36 6.74 15.65
C GLY A 402 -8.82 6.26 16.99
N LEU A 403 -9.20 5.03 17.34
CA LEU A 403 -8.67 4.28 18.49
C LEU A 403 -7.93 3.03 18.03
N LYS A 404 -7.04 2.53 18.87
CA LYS A 404 -6.31 1.28 18.67
C LYS A 404 -6.60 0.31 19.81
N ILE A 405 -6.90 -0.94 19.49
CA ILE A 405 -6.88 -2.06 20.45
C ILE A 405 -5.80 -3.03 19.97
N ASP A 406 -4.81 -3.29 20.81
CA ASP A 406 -3.83 -4.34 20.51
C ASP A 406 -4.55 -5.69 20.48
N PHE A 407 -4.22 -6.54 19.51
CA PHE A 407 -4.97 -7.78 19.25
C PHE A 407 -5.07 -8.70 20.48
N VAL A 408 -4.03 -8.75 21.31
CA VAL A 408 -4.00 -9.50 22.58
C VAL A 408 -5.00 -8.98 23.63
N ASN A 409 -5.45 -7.74 23.50
CA ASN A 409 -6.39 -7.06 24.42
C ASN A 409 -7.82 -7.02 23.86
N VAL A 410 -8.11 -7.74 22.77
CA VAL A 410 -9.46 -7.81 22.21
C VAL A 410 -10.33 -8.68 23.10
N THR A 411 -11.27 -8.04 23.78
CA THR A 411 -12.32 -8.66 24.59
C THR A 411 -13.66 -8.02 24.25
N THR A 412 -14.75 -8.64 24.70
CA THR A 412 -16.10 -8.07 24.52
C THR A 412 -16.17 -6.66 25.13
N GLU A 413 -15.54 -6.45 26.29
CA GLU A 413 -15.51 -5.19 27.02
C GLU A 413 -14.71 -4.12 26.27
N SER A 414 -13.48 -4.44 25.84
CA SER A 414 -12.62 -3.47 25.15
C SER A 414 -13.22 -3.04 23.81
N LEU A 415 -13.80 -3.98 23.05
CA LEU A 415 -14.53 -3.69 21.82
C LEU A 415 -15.79 -2.86 22.07
N THR A 416 -16.60 -3.23 23.07
CA THR A 416 -17.84 -2.49 23.39
C THR A 416 -17.51 -1.06 23.81
N TRP A 417 -16.47 -0.86 24.62
CA TRP A 417 -16.03 0.47 25.02
C TRP A 417 -15.56 1.28 23.82
N ALA A 418 -14.64 0.76 23.00
CA ALA A 418 -14.05 1.52 21.90
C ALA A 418 -15.05 1.86 20.79
N ILE A 419 -15.95 0.93 20.44
CA ILE A 419 -17.01 1.18 19.45
C ILE A 419 -17.95 2.27 19.97
N ARG A 420 -18.33 2.21 21.25
CA ARG A 420 -19.19 3.22 21.87
C ARG A 420 -18.52 4.59 21.87
N GLU A 421 -17.27 4.66 22.32
CA GLU A 421 -16.49 5.89 22.38
C GLU A 421 -16.43 6.59 21.02
N ILE A 422 -16.09 5.87 19.94
CA ILE A 422 -15.97 6.50 18.62
C ILE A 422 -17.34 6.95 18.08
N ILE A 423 -18.39 6.16 18.30
CA ILE A 423 -19.72 6.47 17.77
C ILE A 423 -20.40 7.61 18.53
N GLU A 424 -20.22 7.68 19.85
CA GLU A 424 -20.91 8.64 20.72
C GLU A 424 -20.12 9.95 20.90
N THR A 425 -18.79 9.94 20.74
CA THR A 425 -17.95 11.13 20.88
C THR A 425 -17.76 11.84 19.52
N PRO A 426 -18.27 13.08 19.33
CA PRO A 426 -18.21 13.76 18.04
C PRO A 426 -16.79 14.10 17.56
N THR A 427 -15.81 14.19 18.45
CA THR A 427 -14.45 14.65 18.15
C THR A 427 -13.78 13.84 17.04
N TYR A 428 -13.96 12.52 17.01
CA TYR A 428 -13.36 11.66 15.97
C TYR A 428 -13.82 12.02 14.55
N VAL A 429 -15.08 12.48 14.40
CA VAL A 429 -15.61 12.96 13.12
C VAL A 429 -15.20 14.42 12.86
N LEU A 430 -15.25 15.27 13.90
CA LEU A 430 -14.89 16.69 13.80
C LEU A 430 -13.42 16.92 13.45
N THR A 431 -12.53 15.98 13.79
CA THR A 431 -11.12 16.00 13.37
C THR A 431 -10.99 16.02 11.84
N PHE A 432 -11.83 15.28 11.10
CA PHE A 432 -11.82 15.31 9.64
C PHE A 432 -12.27 16.65 9.07
N LEU A 433 -13.27 17.29 9.71
CA LEU A 433 -13.68 18.64 9.35
C LEU A 433 -12.58 19.66 9.63
N HIS A 434 -11.79 19.48 10.70
CA HIS A 434 -10.62 20.32 10.97
C HIS A 434 -9.54 20.18 9.90
N PHE A 435 -9.26 18.98 9.39
CA PHE A 435 -8.31 18.80 8.29
C PHE A 435 -8.75 19.56 7.03
N LEU A 436 -10.04 19.46 6.67
CA LEU A 436 -10.64 20.18 5.54
C LEU A 436 -10.61 21.70 5.73
N LEU A 437 -11.02 22.19 6.90
CA LEU A 437 -11.07 23.62 7.22
C LEU A 437 -9.67 24.24 7.27
N SER A 438 -8.70 23.56 7.87
CA SER A 438 -7.30 24.04 7.94
C SER A 438 -6.69 24.14 6.54
N PHE A 439 -7.00 23.19 5.66
CA PHE A 439 -6.55 23.23 4.26
C PHE A 439 -7.21 24.40 3.50
N LEU A 440 -8.53 24.59 3.64
CA LEU A 440 -9.23 25.72 3.04
C LEU A 440 -8.72 27.06 3.55
N LEU A 441 -8.44 27.18 4.86
CA LEU A 441 -7.87 28.39 5.46
C LEU A 441 -6.47 28.70 4.91
N LEU A 442 -5.63 27.67 4.78
CA LEU A 442 -4.30 27.79 4.19
C LEU A 442 -4.38 28.21 2.72
N LEU A 443 -5.31 27.63 1.96
CA LEU A 443 -5.54 27.97 0.55
C LEU A 443 -6.05 29.41 0.41
N LEU A 444 -6.96 29.84 1.29
CA LEU A 444 -7.43 31.23 1.38
C LEU A 444 -6.31 32.19 1.73
N LEU A 445 -5.47 31.83 2.72
CA LEU A 445 -4.29 32.61 3.10
C LEU A 445 -3.30 32.71 1.93
N LEU A 446 -3.04 31.62 1.20
CA LEU A 446 -2.18 31.62 0.01
C LEU A 446 -2.78 32.48 -1.11
N LEU A 447 -4.09 32.41 -1.35
CA LEU A 447 -4.78 33.25 -2.33
C LEU A 447 -4.78 34.73 -1.93
N LEU A 448 -4.81 35.04 -0.63
CA LEU A 448 -4.73 36.40 -0.09
C LEU A 448 -3.29 36.95 -0.04
N LEU A 449 -2.29 36.08 0.07
CA LEU A 449 -0.86 36.43 0.16
C LEU A 449 -0.15 36.43 -1.19
N LEU A 450 -0.77 35.88 -2.25
CA LEU A 450 -0.29 36.08 -3.62
C LEU A 450 -0.59 37.54 -4.01
N PRO A 451 0.44 38.40 -4.19
CA PRO A 451 0.20 39.73 -4.73
C PRO A 451 -0.42 39.55 -6.12
N TYR A 452 -1.53 40.25 -6.37
CA TYR A 452 -2.08 40.40 -7.71
C TYR A 452 -0.97 40.93 -8.63
N GLN A 453 -0.30 40.04 -9.35
CA GLN A 453 0.50 40.37 -10.52
C GLN A 453 -0.23 39.76 -11.72
N TRP A 454 -1.16 40.56 -12.25
CA TRP A 454 -1.65 40.47 -13.61
C TRP A 454 -1.21 41.73 -14.34
#